data_AF-A0AAD9JDR9-F1
#
_entry.id   AF-A0AAD9JDR9-F1
#
_cell.length_a   1.000
_cell.length_b   1.000
_cell.length_c   1.000
_cell.angle_alpha   90.00
_cell.angle_beta   90.00
_cell.angle_gamma   90.00
#
_symmetry.space_group_name_H-M   'P 1'
#
loop_
_entity.id
_entity.type
_entity.pdbx_description
1 polymer ?
#
loop_
_entity_poly.entity_id
_entity_poly.type
_entity_poly.pdbx_seq_one_letter_code
_entity_poly.pdbx_strand_id
1 'polypeptide(L)'
;MVKSKQQKENVWNIPNFLPERPDTEDDASIDSHLKALADQEKHPAVKQEKDVMRDAMDMTLMDRCKLIIEERGSLGHIKDIYPTLFQEEQIIQDYIRLTTKDLVLEFEKRIAQYDKKILRPPSLKAESVDIKGFPACGFKHGESAQ
;
A
#
# COMPACT_ATOMS: atom_id res chain seq x y z
N MET A 1 -40.19 -8.16 -3.21
CA MET A 1 -39.45 -8.13 -4.50
C MET A 1 -38.88 -6.75 -4.68
N VAL A 2 -37.59 -6.55 -4.41
CA VAL A 2 -36.89 -5.28 -4.70
C VAL A 2 -35.67 -5.63 -5.54
N LYS A 3 -35.48 -4.82 -6.58
CA LYS A 3 -34.81 -5.13 -7.84
C LYS A 3 -33.31 -5.39 -7.62
N SER A 4 -32.83 -6.47 -8.21
CA SER A 4 -31.41 -6.77 -8.41
C SER A 4 -30.72 -5.58 -9.08
N LYS A 5 -29.82 -4.91 -8.34
CA LYS A 5 -28.85 -3.97 -8.93
C LYS A 5 -28.00 -4.77 -9.90
N GLN A 6 -27.91 -4.30 -11.15
CA GLN A 6 -26.99 -4.86 -12.14
C GLN A 6 -25.58 -4.83 -11.56
N GLN A 7 -25.02 -5.99 -11.22
CA GLN A 7 -23.59 -6.15 -11.02
C GLN A 7 -22.93 -5.80 -12.36
N LYS A 8 -22.44 -4.56 -12.49
CA LYS A 8 -21.52 -4.21 -13.58
C LYS A 8 -20.35 -5.19 -13.48
N GLU A 9 -19.96 -5.76 -14.62
CA GLU A 9 -18.88 -6.74 -14.66
C GLU A 9 -17.64 -6.14 -14.01
N ASN A 10 -17.19 -6.79 -12.95
CA ASN A 10 -15.94 -6.48 -12.29
C ASN A 10 -14.80 -6.97 -13.17
N VAL A 11 -14.48 -6.20 -14.22
CA VAL A 11 -13.43 -6.50 -15.20
C VAL A 11 -12.07 -6.76 -14.53
N TRP A 12 -11.88 -6.21 -13.33
CA TRP A 12 -10.63 -6.24 -12.59
C TRP A 12 -10.54 -7.33 -11.52
N ASN A 13 -11.62 -8.12 -11.32
CA ASN A 13 -11.73 -9.11 -10.23
C ASN A 13 -11.37 -8.53 -8.85
N ILE A 14 -11.70 -7.26 -8.59
CA ILE A 14 -11.48 -6.57 -7.32
C ILE A 14 -12.63 -6.89 -6.36
N PRO A 15 -12.41 -7.54 -5.19
CA PRO A 15 -13.48 -7.91 -4.26
C PRO A 15 -14.46 -6.78 -3.95
N ASN A 16 -13.94 -5.59 -3.60
CA ASN A 16 -14.74 -4.43 -3.24
C ASN A 16 -14.78 -3.41 -4.39
N PHE A 17 -15.10 -3.87 -5.60
CA PHE A 17 -15.13 -3.04 -6.81
C PHE A 17 -16.14 -1.89 -6.74
N LEU A 18 -17.36 -2.17 -6.30
CA LEU A 18 -18.41 -1.18 -6.05
C LEU A 18 -19.25 -1.66 -4.86
N PRO A 19 -18.77 -1.43 -3.62
CA PRO A 19 -19.44 -1.92 -2.43
C PRO A 19 -20.78 -1.21 -2.23
N GLU A 20 -21.63 -1.74 -1.36
CA GLU A 20 -22.83 -1.02 -0.92
C GLU A 20 -22.45 0.03 0.12
N ARG A 21 -23.17 1.15 0.12
CA ARG A 21 -23.02 2.16 1.17
C ARG A 21 -23.52 1.54 2.49
N PRO A 22 -22.84 1.76 3.63
CA PRO A 22 -23.34 1.31 4.93
C PRO A 22 -24.74 1.87 5.21
N ASP A 23 -25.62 1.08 5.84
CA ASP A 23 -26.99 1.51 6.18
C ASP A 23 -27.04 2.71 7.13
N THR A 24 -25.94 2.97 7.85
CA THR A 24 -25.78 4.11 8.76
C THR A 24 -25.48 5.42 8.05
N GLU A 25 -25.21 5.38 6.75
CA GLU A 25 -24.71 6.52 5.99
C GLU A 25 -25.77 7.04 5.00
N ASP A 26 -26.05 8.33 5.08
CA ASP A 26 -26.85 9.09 4.12
C ASP A 26 -25.99 10.18 3.44
N ASP A 27 -26.57 10.97 2.56
CA ASP A 27 -25.81 12.00 1.85
C ASP A 27 -25.26 13.08 2.80
N ALA A 28 -25.97 13.37 3.89
CA ALA A 28 -25.54 14.36 4.87
C ALA A 28 -24.36 13.85 5.72
N SER A 29 -24.35 12.56 6.07
CA SER A 29 -23.23 11.94 6.78
C SER A 29 -22.00 11.81 5.88
N ILE A 30 -22.16 11.48 4.60
CA ILE A 30 -21.07 11.49 3.63
C ILE A 30 -20.46 12.88 3.49
N ASP A 31 -21.29 13.93 3.36
CA ASP A 31 -20.81 15.31 3.35
C ASP A 31 -20.04 15.68 4.63
N SER A 32 -20.45 15.13 5.78
CA SER A 32 -19.72 15.31 7.05
C SER A 32 -18.35 14.64 7.01
N HIS A 33 -18.27 13.41 6.52
CA HIS A 33 -17.00 12.70 6.35
C HIS A 33 -16.07 13.42 5.36
N LEU A 34 -16.60 13.95 4.25
CA LEU A 34 -15.84 14.75 3.29
C LEU A 34 -15.24 16.00 3.92
N LYS A 35 -16.00 16.72 4.75
CA LYS A 35 -15.49 17.87 5.51
C LYS A 35 -14.36 17.47 6.45
N ALA A 36 -14.50 16.36 7.16
CA ALA A 36 -13.45 15.86 8.04
C ALA A 36 -12.16 15.55 7.27
N LEU A 37 -12.25 14.92 6.09
CA LEU A 37 -11.10 14.65 5.22
C LEU A 37 -10.43 15.94 4.71
N ALA A 38 -11.22 16.95 4.33
CA ALA A 38 -10.71 18.23 3.86
C ALA A 38 -10.03 19.04 4.99
N ASP A 39 -10.57 18.99 6.20
CA ASP A 39 -9.98 19.66 7.36
C ASP A 39 -8.66 18.99 7.78
N GLN A 40 -8.58 17.67 7.66
CA GLN A 40 -7.36 16.91 7.93
C GLN A 40 -6.23 17.25 6.94
N GLU A 41 -6.54 17.47 5.65
CA GLU A 41 -5.56 17.93 4.67
C GLU A 41 -5.01 19.32 5.04
N LYS A 42 -5.86 20.23 5.50
CA LYS A 42 -5.47 21.60 5.87
C LYS A 42 -4.64 21.65 7.15
N HIS A 43 -4.82 20.68 8.04
CA HIS A 43 -4.19 20.67 9.36
C HIS A 43 -3.44 19.35 9.65
N PRO A 44 -2.42 18.97 8.85
CA PRO A 44 -1.74 17.69 9.00
C PRO A 44 -0.97 17.54 10.33
N ALA A 45 -0.63 18.68 10.96
CA ALA A 45 0.01 18.73 12.27
C ALA A 45 -0.98 18.58 13.43
N VAL A 46 -2.25 18.92 13.20
CA VAL A 46 -3.34 18.55 14.12
C VAL A 46 -3.56 17.08 13.86
N LYS A 47 -2.97 16.26 14.72
CA LYS A 47 -3.17 14.83 14.76
C LYS A 47 -4.64 14.55 15.13
N GLN A 48 -5.60 14.87 14.26
CA GLN A 48 -6.88 14.19 14.33
C GLN A 48 -6.55 12.71 14.29
N GLU A 49 -7.22 11.96 15.15
CA GLU A 49 -6.94 10.55 15.37
C GLU A 49 -6.91 9.86 14.00
N LYS A 50 -5.82 9.14 13.73
CA LYS A 50 -5.69 8.33 12.50
C LYS A 50 -6.92 7.48 12.25
N ASP A 51 -7.62 7.13 13.34
CA ASP A 51 -8.87 6.41 13.38
C ASP A 51 -10.03 7.22 12.75
N VAL A 52 -10.20 8.51 13.06
CA VAL A 52 -11.25 9.36 12.44
C VAL A 52 -11.08 9.44 10.92
N MET A 53 -9.85 9.65 10.45
CA MET A 53 -9.54 9.70 9.03
C MET A 53 -9.79 8.34 8.37
N ARG A 54 -9.38 7.25 9.03
CA ARG A 54 -9.60 5.90 8.55
C ARG A 54 -11.10 5.60 8.43
N ASP A 55 -11.87 5.95 9.44
CA ASP A 55 -13.32 5.73 9.50
C ASP A 55 -14.03 6.54 8.41
N ALA A 56 -13.68 7.82 8.23
CA ALA A 56 -14.21 8.64 7.14
C ALA A 56 -13.87 8.05 5.76
N MET A 57 -12.66 7.51 5.59
CA MET A 57 -12.27 6.80 4.37
C MET A 57 -13.01 5.46 4.20
N ASP A 58 -13.35 4.77 5.28
CA ASP A 58 -14.13 3.52 5.22
C ASP A 58 -15.59 3.81 4.82
N MET A 59 -16.21 4.81 5.45
CA MET A 59 -17.62 5.18 5.21
C MET A 59 -17.85 5.73 3.80
N THR A 60 -16.88 6.47 3.25
CA THR A 60 -16.99 7.06 1.91
C THR A 60 -16.53 6.15 0.77
N LEU A 61 -16.19 4.88 1.03
CA LEU A 61 -15.63 3.97 0.01
C LEU A 61 -16.56 3.76 -1.19
N MET A 62 -17.86 3.57 -0.96
CA MET A 62 -18.84 3.39 -2.04
C MET A 62 -18.88 4.62 -2.95
N ASP A 63 -19.02 5.81 -2.36
CA ASP A 63 -19.10 7.09 -3.08
C ASP A 63 -17.83 7.37 -3.88
N ARG A 64 -16.66 7.07 -3.34
CA ARG A 64 -15.39 7.13 -4.07
C ARG A 64 -15.38 6.20 -5.28
N CYS A 65 -15.71 4.93 -5.09
CA CYS A 65 -15.73 3.96 -6.18
C CYS A 65 -16.73 4.37 -7.26
N LYS A 66 -17.89 4.90 -6.87
CA LYS A 66 -18.90 5.42 -7.80
C LYS A 66 -18.37 6.61 -8.61
N LEU A 67 -17.73 7.58 -7.96
CA LEU A 67 -17.12 8.74 -8.63
C LEU A 67 -16.08 8.31 -9.68
N ILE A 68 -15.25 7.32 -9.34
CA ILE A 68 -14.17 6.84 -10.20
C ILE A 68 -14.70 6.00 -11.36
N ILE A 69 -15.58 5.03 -11.05
CA ILE A 69 -15.99 3.98 -11.99
C ILE A 69 -17.17 4.43 -12.85
N GLU A 70 -18.18 5.02 -12.21
CA GLU A 70 -19.44 5.36 -12.88
C GLU A 70 -19.41 6.76 -13.45
N GLU A 71 -19.00 7.73 -12.64
CA GLU A 71 -19.01 9.15 -13.00
C GLU A 71 -17.75 9.56 -13.79
N ARG A 72 -16.72 8.68 -13.79
CA ARG A 72 -15.44 8.89 -14.48
C ARG A 72 -14.82 10.23 -14.14
N GLY A 73 -14.83 10.57 -12.85
CA GLY A 73 -14.23 11.80 -12.33
C GLY A 73 -12.78 11.94 -12.78
N SER A 74 -12.39 13.17 -13.14
CA SER A 74 -10.99 13.45 -13.44
C SER A 74 -10.13 13.33 -12.17
N LEU A 75 -8.83 13.06 -12.33
CA LEU A 75 -7.91 12.99 -11.18
C LEU A 75 -7.92 14.29 -10.34
N GLY A 76 -8.02 15.45 -10.99
CA GLY A 76 -8.13 16.73 -10.30
C GLY A 76 -9.41 16.81 -9.46
N HIS A 77 -10.55 16.43 -10.05
CA HIS A 77 -11.83 16.44 -9.34
C HIS A 77 -11.87 15.44 -8.17
N ILE A 78 -11.32 14.24 -8.36
CA ILE A 78 -11.20 13.25 -7.28
C ILE A 78 -10.31 13.78 -6.16
N LYS A 79 -9.22 14.47 -6.49
CA LYS A 79 -8.34 15.09 -5.49
C LYS A 79 -9.03 16.21 -4.73
N ASP A 80 -9.85 17.02 -5.39
CA ASP A 80 -10.57 18.12 -4.75
C ASP A 80 -11.61 17.60 -3.74
N ILE A 81 -12.22 16.44 -4.01
CA ILE A 81 -13.21 15.82 -3.09
C ILE A 81 -12.53 14.96 -2.02
N TYR A 82 -11.53 14.16 -2.41
CA TYR A 82 -10.82 13.20 -1.56
C TYR A 82 -9.32 13.48 -1.54
N PRO A 83 -8.88 14.60 -0.95
CA PRO A 83 -7.48 15.01 -0.99
C PRO A 83 -6.55 14.01 -0.30
N THR A 84 -7.05 13.39 0.77
CA THR A 84 -6.34 12.40 1.57
C THR A 84 -6.01 11.13 0.80
N LEU A 85 -6.73 10.80 -0.28
CA LEU A 85 -6.47 9.64 -1.12
C LEU A 85 -5.11 9.70 -1.83
N PHE A 86 -4.52 10.89 -1.94
CA PHE A 86 -3.22 11.11 -2.56
C PHE A 86 -2.05 11.06 -1.56
N GLN A 87 -2.32 10.71 -0.30
CA GLN A 87 -1.31 10.42 0.71
C GLN A 87 -0.88 8.95 0.62
N GLU A 88 0.42 8.68 0.74
CA GLU A 88 0.99 7.33 0.57
C GLU A 88 0.31 6.29 1.45
N GLU A 89 0.12 6.60 2.73
CA GLU A 89 -0.52 5.69 3.68
C GLU A 89 -1.96 5.38 3.28
N GLN A 90 -2.69 6.36 2.77
CA GLN A 90 -4.07 6.14 2.34
C GLN A 90 -4.16 5.37 1.04
N ILE A 91 -3.21 5.52 0.12
CA ILE A 91 -3.13 4.68 -1.08
C ILE A 91 -2.97 3.21 -0.70
N ILE A 92 -2.08 2.92 0.26
CA ILE A 92 -1.87 1.56 0.77
C ILE A 92 -3.14 1.04 1.44
N GLN A 93 -3.78 1.84 2.30
CA GLN A 93 -5.01 1.42 2.97
C GLN A 93 -6.18 1.24 2.01
N ASP A 94 -6.31 2.09 0.99
CA ASP A 94 -7.37 1.95 -0.03
C ASP A 94 -7.15 0.72 -0.91
N TYR A 95 -5.89 0.37 -1.22
CA TYR A 95 -5.59 -0.91 -1.84
C TYR A 95 -6.07 -2.09 -0.98
N ILE A 96 -5.83 -2.05 0.34
CA ILE A 96 -6.29 -3.09 1.26
C ILE A 96 -7.81 -3.14 1.27
N ARG A 97 -8.50 -1.98 1.31
CA ARG A 97 -9.97 -1.89 1.25
C ARG A 97 -10.52 -2.52 -0.03
N LEU A 98 -9.92 -2.22 -1.18
CA LEU A 98 -10.39 -2.73 -2.47
C LEU A 98 -10.12 -4.23 -2.64
N THR A 99 -8.94 -4.68 -2.23
CA THR A 99 -8.43 -6.02 -2.57
C THR A 99 -8.50 -7.05 -1.45
N THR A 100 -8.79 -6.61 -0.22
CA THR A 100 -8.70 -7.37 1.05
C THR A 100 -7.33 -7.97 1.34
N LYS A 101 -6.30 -7.53 0.62
CA LYS A 101 -4.92 -8.01 0.74
C LYS A 101 -4.04 -6.95 1.34
N ASP A 102 -3.20 -7.36 2.27
CA ASP A 102 -2.11 -6.52 2.79
C ASP A 102 -1.05 -6.34 1.70
N LEU A 103 -0.94 -5.12 1.17
CA LEU A 103 -0.02 -4.78 0.09
C LEU A 103 1.44 -5.02 0.50
N VAL A 104 1.81 -4.61 1.70
CA VAL A 104 3.19 -4.67 2.19
C VAL A 104 3.59 -6.12 2.38
N LEU A 105 2.74 -6.91 3.04
CA LEU A 105 2.99 -8.33 3.26
C LEU A 105 3.02 -9.13 1.96
N GLU A 106 2.15 -8.82 0.98
CA GLU A 106 2.20 -9.47 -0.34
C GLU A 106 3.45 -9.07 -1.14
N PHE A 107 3.88 -7.82 -1.02
CA PHE A 107 5.11 -7.34 -1.64
C PHE A 107 6.35 -8.03 -1.05
N GLU A 108 6.46 -8.08 0.28
CA GLU A 108 7.54 -8.78 1.00
C GLU A 108 7.60 -10.26 0.64
N LYS A 109 6.46 -10.95 0.63
CA LYS A 109 6.37 -12.36 0.20
C LYS A 109 6.90 -12.55 -1.21
N ARG A 110 6.54 -11.66 -2.15
CA ARG A 110 7.00 -11.73 -3.54
C ARG A 110 8.49 -11.46 -3.65
N ILE A 111 9.02 -10.46 -2.94
CA ILE A 111 10.47 -10.20 -2.88
C ILE A 111 11.21 -11.43 -2.35
N ALA A 112 10.77 -12.01 -1.23
CA ALA A 112 11.39 -13.20 -0.64
C ALA A 112 11.39 -14.41 -1.59
N GLN A 113 10.41 -14.53 -2.48
CA GLN A 113 10.40 -15.56 -3.53
C GLN A 113 11.47 -15.32 -4.59
N TYR A 114 11.72 -14.07 -4.99
CA TYR A 114 12.77 -13.73 -5.94
C TYR A 114 14.16 -13.78 -5.31
N ASP A 115 14.28 -13.46 -4.03
CA ASP A 115 15.55 -13.49 -3.30
C ASP A 115 16.20 -14.88 -3.36
N LYS A 116 15.39 -15.94 -3.20
CA LYS A 116 15.82 -17.34 -3.38
C LYS A 116 16.35 -17.67 -4.79
N LYS A 117 15.94 -16.91 -5.81
CA LYS A 117 16.35 -17.09 -7.21
C LYS A 117 17.54 -16.21 -7.59
N ILE A 118 17.69 -15.04 -6.98
CA ILE A 118 18.74 -14.06 -7.27
C ILE A 118 20.00 -14.35 -6.44
N LEU A 119 19.85 -14.70 -5.15
CA LEU A 119 20.96 -15.00 -4.24
C LEU A 119 21.40 -16.47 -4.27
N ARG A 120 20.99 -17.26 -5.27
CA ARG A 120 21.69 -18.52 -5.56
C ARG A 120 22.93 -18.12 -6.37
N PRO A 121 24.13 -18.01 -5.77
CA PRO A 121 25.33 -17.98 -6.60
C PRO A 121 25.25 -19.22 -7.51
N PRO A 122 25.49 -19.09 -8.83
CA PRO A 122 25.64 -20.27 -9.68
C PRO A 122 26.64 -21.14 -8.96
N SER A 123 26.24 -22.39 -8.65
CA SER A 123 27.06 -23.29 -7.83
C SER A 123 28.45 -23.27 -8.42
N LEU A 124 29.39 -22.59 -7.76
CA LEU A 124 30.78 -22.67 -8.13
C LEU A 124 31.08 -24.13 -7.87
N LYS A 125 31.27 -24.91 -8.94
CA LYS A 125 31.91 -26.20 -8.82
C LYS A 125 33.17 -25.88 -8.04
N ALA A 126 33.26 -26.39 -6.82
CA ALA A 126 34.43 -26.20 -5.98
C ALA A 126 35.56 -27.00 -6.64
N GLU A 127 36.18 -26.42 -7.67
CA GLU A 127 37.54 -26.77 -8.04
C GLU A 127 38.40 -26.22 -6.91
N SER A 128 38.88 -27.14 -6.07
CA SER A 128 39.89 -26.86 -5.06
C SER A 128 41.10 -26.25 -5.74
N VAL A 129 41.28 -24.93 -5.60
CA VAL A 129 42.50 -24.26 -6.02
C VAL A 129 43.55 -24.56 -4.94
N ASP A 130 44.57 -25.34 -5.32
CA ASP A 130 45.71 -25.68 -4.47
C ASP A 130 46.46 -24.38 -4.10
N ILE A 131 46.43 -24.00 -2.82
CA ILE A 131 47.04 -22.78 -2.30
C ILE A 131 48.55 -23.03 -2.13
N LYS A 132 49.28 -23.18 -3.24
CA LYS A 132 50.75 -23.28 -3.24
C LYS A 132 51.46 -22.08 -3.87
N GLY A 133 50.78 -20.93 -3.96
CA GLY A 133 51.32 -19.75 -4.64
C GLY A 133 51.09 -18.40 -3.99
N PHE A 134 50.49 -18.31 -2.80
CA PHE A 134 50.27 -17.02 -2.15
C PHE A 134 51.44 -16.68 -1.20
N PRO A 135 52.19 -15.58 -1.43
CA PRO A 135 53.20 -15.14 -0.49
C PRO A 135 52.53 -14.72 0.81
N ALA A 136 52.95 -15.33 1.92
CA ALA A 136 52.51 -14.96 3.26
C ALA A 136 52.89 -13.49 3.53
N CYS A 137 51.89 -12.62 3.67
CA CYS A 137 52.11 -11.26 4.13
C CYS A 137 52.51 -11.33 5.62
N GLY A 138 53.82 -11.24 5.88
CA GLY A 138 54.39 -11.29 7.22
C GLY A 138 53.99 -10.07 8.04
N PHE A 139 53.07 -10.25 8.99
CA PHE A 139 52.77 -9.24 10.01
C PHE A 139 53.84 -9.32 11.10
N LYS A 140 54.89 -8.49 11.01
CA LYS A 140 55.89 -8.37 12.07
C LYS A 140 55.26 -7.63 13.25
N HIS A 141 55.07 -8.33 14.37
CA HIS A 141 54.83 -7.68 15.66
C HIS A 141 56.14 -7.04 16.12
N GLY A 142 56.14 -5.72 16.27
CA GLY A 142 57.25 -4.99 16.87
C GLY A 142 57.27 -5.23 18.37
N GLU A 143 58.32 -5.91 18.85
CA GLU A 143 58.74 -5.80 20.24
C GLU A 143 59.10 -4.34 20.52
N SER A 144 58.43 -3.73 21.51
CA SER A 144 58.86 -2.47 22.11
C SER A 144 59.44 -2.81 23.48
N ALA A 145 60.76 -2.76 23.57
CA ALA A 145 61.49 -2.78 24.83
C ALA A 145 61.48 -1.37 25.43
N GLN A 146 61.04 -1.26 26.69
CA GLN A 146 61.67 -0.45 27.74
C GLN A 146 61.05 -0.79 29.10
#